data_AF-A0A7V8F3E9-F1
#
_entry.id   AF-A0A7V8F3E9-F1
#
_cell.length_a   1.000
_cell.length_b   1.000
_cell.length_c   1.000
_cell.angle_alpha   90.00
_cell.angle_beta   90.00
_cell.angle_gamma   90.00
#
_symmetry.space_group_name_H-M   'P 1'
#
loop_
_entity.id
_entity.type
_entity.pdbx_description
1 polymer ?
#
loop_
_entity_poly.entity_id
_entity_poly.type
_entity_poly.pdbx_seq_one_letter_code
_entity_poly.pdbx_strand_id
1 'polypeptide(L)'
;MNCKPGDLARIIGPSTSPNRDRIVRCIRLLARGEEMVLDGISFLAASHGEFWAVEGRLVGENPMGRMVIVNGGPIGDQWLRPIRDPGDDAVDETLQRLPAPSRDEVMV
;
A
#
# COMPACT_ATOMS: atom_id res chain seq x y z
N MET A 1 3.47 5.93 -6.82
CA MET A 1 2.65 5.37 -5.73
C MET A 1 2.05 4.05 -6.13
N ASN A 2 2.40 3.01 -5.39
CA ASN A 2 1.87 1.66 -5.58
C ASN A 2 0.50 1.50 -4.89
N CYS A 3 0.34 2.10 -3.71
CA CYS A 3 -0.87 2.01 -2.90
C CYS A 3 -1.75 3.26 -3.03
N LYS A 4 -3.02 3.12 -2.62
CA LYS A 4 -3.99 4.22 -2.41
C LYS A 4 -4.60 4.12 -1.00
N PRO A 5 -5.26 5.18 -0.49
CA PRO A 5 -5.94 5.10 0.80
C PRO A 5 -6.97 3.97 0.82
N GLY A 6 -6.96 3.16 1.87
CA GLY A 6 -7.83 2.00 2.04
C GLY A 6 -7.24 0.68 1.54
N ASP A 7 -6.21 0.70 0.68
CA ASP A 7 -5.59 -0.52 0.16
C ASP A 7 -5.07 -1.42 1.30
N LEU A 8 -5.27 -2.72 1.16
CA LEU A 8 -4.46 -3.72 1.87
C LEU A 8 -3.17 -3.92 1.08
N ALA A 9 -2.04 -3.97 1.77
CA ALA A 9 -0.74 -4.14 1.15
C ALA A 9 0.14 -5.09 1.95
N ARG A 10 0.96 -5.87 1.24
CA ARG A 10 2.02 -6.68 1.84
C ARG A 10 3.32 -5.89 1.88
N ILE A 11 4.01 -5.93 3.00
CA ILE A 11 5.34 -5.32 3.14
C ILE A 11 6.39 -6.21 2.44
N ILE A 12 7.08 -5.67 1.43
CA ILE A 12 8.09 -6.36 0.61
C ILE A 12 9.52 -5.86 0.85
N GLY A 13 9.75 -5.12 1.94
CA GLY A 13 11.06 -4.57 2.33
C GLY A 13 12.17 -5.62 2.52
N PRO A 14 13.37 -5.24 2.99
CA PRO A 14 14.54 -6.13 3.07
C PRO A 14 14.25 -7.43 3.84
N SER A 15 14.90 -8.53 3.48
CA SER A 15 14.69 -9.86 4.09
C SER A 15 14.98 -9.91 5.59
N THR A 16 15.81 -8.97 6.08
CA THR A 16 16.14 -8.83 7.51
C THR A 16 15.09 -8.05 8.31
N SER A 17 14.12 -7.42 7.65
CA SER A 17 13.09 -6.65 8.34
C SER A 17 12.09 -7.58 9.07
N PRO A 18 11.83 -7.37 10.37
CA PRO A 18 10.85 -8.16 11.12
C PRO A 18 9.39 -7.94 10.65
N ASN A 19 9.18 -6.93 9.80
CA ASN A 19 7.88 -6.58 9.24
C ASN A 19 7.66 -7.11 7.83
N ARG A 20 8.64 -7.79 7.24
CA ARG A 20 8.49 -8.38 5.90
C ARG A 20 7.32 -9.38 5.88
N ASP A 21 6.60 -9.39 4.76
CA ASP A 21 5.44 -10.23 4.48
C ASP A 21 4.20 -9.98 5.36
N ARG A 22 4.25 -9.01 6.29
CA ARG A 22 3.05 -8.58 7.02
C ARG A 22 2.08 -7.84 6.10
N ILE A 23 0.80 -8.04 6.35
CA ILE A 23 -0.29 -7.33 5.69
C ILE A 23 -0.69 -6.14 6.55
N VAL A 24 -0.81 -4.98 5.91
CA VAL A 24 -1.19 -3.71 6.53
C VAL A 24 -2.25 -3.01 5.69
N ARG A 25 -3.01 -2.11 6.31
CA ARG A 25 -3.94 -1.21 5.60
C ARG A 25 -3.28 0.14 5.43
N CYS A 26 -3.25 0.66 4.21
CA CYS A 26 -2.77 2.01 3.91
C CYS A 26 -3.85 3.02 4.31
N ILE A 27 -3.55 3.91 5.25
CA ILE A 27 -4.52 4.89 5.75
C ILE A 27 -4.42 6.18 4.94
N ARG A 28 -3.23 6.79 4.91
CA ARG A 28 -2.96 8.02 4.17
C ARG A 28 -1.46 8.20 3.92
N LEU A 29 -1.12 9.10 3.01
CA LEU A 29 0.25 9.58 2.85
C LEU A 29 0.63 10.50 4.01
N LEU A 30 1.88 10.41 4.42
CA LEU A 30 2.51 11.31 5.37
C LEU A 30 3.21 12.43 4.60
N ALA A 31 3.06 13.67 5.07
CA ALA A 31 3.86 14.78 4.59
C ALA A 31 5.33 14.60 5.00
N ARG A 32 6.24 15.23 4.26
CA ARG A 32 7.67 15.19 4.60
C ARG A 32 7.91 15.86 5.95
N GLY A 33 8.63 15.16 6.83
CA GLY A 33 8.89 15.63 8.19
C GLY A 33 7.66 15.63 9.09
N GLU A 34 6.55 15.01 8.65
CA GLU A 34 5.39 14.81 9.50
C GLU A 34 5.74 13.81 10.61
N GLU A 35 5.38 14.18 11.84
CA GLU A 35 5.48 13.33 13.01
C GLU A 35 4.17 12.56 13.20
N MET A 36 4.29 11.25 13.46
CA MET A 36 3.17 10.37 13.76
C MET A 36 3.42 9.70 15.11
N VAL A 37 2.47 9.83 16.04
CA VAL A 37 2.57 9.16 17.34
C VAL A 37 1.60 7.98 17.38
N LEU A 38 2.13 6.79 17.67
CA LEU A 38 1.37 5.53 17.78
C LEU A 38 1.82 4.77 19.01
N ASP A 39 0.88 4.35 19.86
CA ASP A 39 1.17 3.58 21.08
C ASP A 39 2.25 4.25 21.98
N GLY A 40 2.30 5.59 21.99
CA GLY A 40 3.28 6.37 22.74
C GLY A 40 4.68 6.46 22.09
N ILE A 41 4.83 5.98 20.86
CA ILE A 41 6.08 6.02 20.09
C ILE A 41 5.92 7.03 18.96
N SER A 42 6.85 7.98 18.89
CA SER A 42 6.92 8.96 17.81
C SER A 42 7.73 8.40 16.64
N PHE A 43 7.16 8.52 15.45
CA PHE A 43 7.77 8.19 14.18
C PHE A 43 7.85 9.45 13.32
N LEU A 44 9.02 9.70 12.74
CA LEU A 44 9.22 10.80 11.80
C LEU A 44 9.25 10.27 10.38
N ALA A 45 8.37 10.75 9.51
CA ALA A 45 8.45 10.47 8.09
C ALA A 45 9.74 11.06 7.52
N ALA A 46 10.63 10.19 6.99
CA ALA A 46 11.92 10.63 6.50
C ALA A 46 11.79 11.70 5.40
N SER A 47 12.81 12.54 5.26
CA SER A 47 12.83 13.64 4.28
C SER A 47 12.84 13.16 2.81
N HIS A 48 13.16 11.89 2.57
CA HIS A 48 13.28 11.31 1.24
C HIS A 48 12.30 10.15 1.05
N GLY A 49 11.55 10.19 -0.04
CA GLY A 49 10.55 9.18 -0.40
C GLY A 49 9.12 9.54 0.00
N GLU A 50 8.18 8.68 -0.37
CA GLU A 50 6.78 8.76 -0.01
C GLU A 50 6.49 7.70 1.07
N PHE A 51 5.92 8.11 2.19
CA PHE A 51 5.57 7.20 3.29
C PHE A 51 4.06 7.15 3.47
N TRP A 52 3.56 5.93 3.67
CA TRP A 52 2.20 5.67 4.09
C TRP A 52 2.16 5.53 5.60
N ALA A 53 1.23 6.22 6.24
CA ALA A 53 0.72 5.80 7.54
C ALA A 53 -0.09 4.53 7.31
N VAL A 54 0.35 3.42 7.90
CA VAL A 54 -0.33 2.13 7.80
C VAL A 54 -0.88 1.70 9.16
N GLU A 55 -1.99 0.98 9.12
CA GLU A 55 -2.57 0.29 10.27
C GLU A 55 -2.25 -1.20 10.16
N GLY A 56 -1.87 -1.79 11.28
CA GLY A 56 -1.57 -3.21 11.38
C GLY A 56 -0.55 -3.51 12.46
N ARG A 57 -0.45 -4.79 12.85
CA ARG A 57 0.50 -5.23 13.86
C ARG A 57 1.90 -5.21 13.28
N LEU A 58 2.74 -4.25 13.70
CA LEU A 58 4.14 -4.12 13.29
C LEU A 58 5.08 -4.34 14.48
N VAL A 59 6.35 -4.56 14.17
CA VAL A 59 7.46 -4.51 15.12
C VAL A 59 8.21 -3.21 14.90
N GLY A 60 8.17 -2.34 15.91
CA GLY A 60 8.95 -1.11 15.96
C GLY A 60 10.12 -1.24 16.94
N GLU A 61 11.00 -0.25 16.93
CA GLU A 61 12.06 -0.08 17.91
C GLU A 61 11.75 1.19 18.71
N ASN A 62 11.73 1.08 20.04
CA ASN A 62 11.49 2.24 20.90
C ASN A 62 12.78 3.06 21.13
N PRO A 63 12.72 4.24 21.77
CA PRO A 63 13.91 5.05 22.04
C PRO A 63 15.00 4.40 22.89
N MET A 64 14.69 3.28 23.57
CA MET A 64 15.66 2.50 24.35
C MET A 64 16.30 1.35 23.53
N GLY A 65 16.02 1.28 22.22
CA GLY A 65 16.49 0.21 21.33
C GLY A 65 15.80 -1.13 21.54
N ARG A 66 14.64 -1.15 22.22
CA ARG A 66 13.88 -2.39 22.46
C ARG A 66 12.84 -2.58 21.37
N MET A 67 12.77 -3.81 20.86
CA MET A 67 11.74 -4.22 19.93
C MET A 67 10.39 -4.30 20.65
N VAL A 68 9.39 -3.65 20.06
CA VAL A 68 8.02 -3.55 20.61
C VAL A 68 7.01 -3.79 19.51
N ILE A 69 5.82 -4.25 19.90
CA ILE A 69 4.70 -4.42 18.96
C ILE A 69 3.88 -3.13 18.97
N VAL A 70 3.58 -2.61 17.78
CA VAL A 70 2.77 -1.40 17.58
C VAL A 70 1.63 -1.68 16.59
N ASN A 71 0.56 -0.89 16.65
CA ASN A 71 -0.62 -1.05 15.81
C ASN A 71 -0.60 -0.20 14.52
N GLY A 72 0.58 0.22 14.08
CA GLY A 72 0.77 0.91 12.82
C GLY A 72 2.16 1.53 12.71
N GLY A 73 2.37 2.32 11.68
CA GLY A 73 3.60 3.11 11.54
C GLY A 73 3.79 3.67 10.12
N PRO A 74 4.85 4.44 9.89
CA PRO A 74 5.22 4.84 8.55
C PRO A 74 5.91 3.69 7.80
N ILE A 75 5.46 3.39 6.58
CA ILE A 75 6.13 2.47 5.66
C ILE A 75 6.31 3.18 4.32
N GLY A 76 7.53 3.13 3.76
CA GLY A 76 7.80 3.71 2.45
C GLY A 76 6.99 3.00 1.35
N ASP A 77 6.41 3.75 0.41
CA ASP A 77 5.57 3.23 -0.69
C ASP A 77 6.31 2.15 -1.53
N GLN A 78 7.63 2.31 -1.68
CA GLN A 78 8.51 1.34 -2.35
C GLN A 78 8.61 -0.02 -1.65
N TRP A 79 8.20 -0.12 -0.39
CA TRP A 79 8.16 -1.36 0.38
C TRP A 79 6.75 -1.95 0.49
N LEU A 80 5.76 -1.35 -0.16
CA LEU A 80 4.38 -1.84 -0.16
C LEU A 80 4.02 -2.43 -1.52
N ARG A 81 3.45 -3.63 -1.49
CA ARG A 81 2.79 -4.24 -2.65
C ARG A 81 1.31 -4.35 -2.37
N PRO A 82 0.43 -3.59 -3.06
CA PRO A 82 -1.00 -3.70 -2.84
C PRO A 82 -1.48 -5.12 -3.13
N ILE A 83 -2.43 -5.59 -2.32
CA ILE A 83 -3.16 -6.84 -2.51
C ILE A 83 -4.51 -6.43 -3.09
N ARG A 84 -4.63 -6.54 -4.40
CA ARG A 84 -5.89 -6.30 -5.11
C ARG A 84 -6.35 -7.62 -5.67
N ASP A 85 -7.65 -7.86 -5.61
CA ASP A 85 -8.22 -8.95 -6.38
C ASP A 85 -7.91 -8.68 -7.85
N PRO A 86 -7.47 -9.70 -8.62
CA PRO A 86 -7.15 -9.52 -10.02
C PRO A 86 -8.32 -8.91 -10.79
N GLY A 87 -9.58 -9.08 -10.33
CA GLY A 87 -10.77 -8.48 -10.93
C GLY A 87 -10.93 -6.96 -10.79
N ASP A 88 -10.32 -6.33 -9.78
CA ASP A 88 -10.50 -4.88 -9.50
C ASP A 88 -9.59 -4.01 -10.39
N ASP A 89 -8.45 -4.57 -10.84
CA ASP A 89 -7.54 -3.99 -11.82
C ASP A 89 -7.54 -4.79 -13.15
N ALA A 90 -8.36 -5.84 -13.28
CA ALA A 90 -8.50 -6.58 -14.53
C ALA A 90 -9.22 -5.71 -15.55
N VAL A 91 -8.46 -5.22 -16.51
CA VAL A 91 -9.03 -4.90 -17.81
C VAL A 91 -9.43 -6.25 -18.43
N ASP A 92 -10.72 -6.45 -18.64
CA ASP A 92 -11.19 -7.60 -19.41
C ASP A 92 -10.72 -7.43 -20.86
N GLU A 93 -9.58 -8.04 -21.18
CA GLU A 93 -9.00 -8.01 -22.53
C GLU A 93 -9.95 -8.58 -23.59
N THR A 94 -11.00 -9.33 -23.20
CA THR A 94 -12.01 -9.82 -24.14
C THR A 94 -12.96 -8.71 -24.61
N LEU A 95 -13.17 -7.64 -23.82
CA LEU A 95 -13.92 -6.45 -24.25
C LEU A 95 -13.19 -5.64 -25.32
N GLN A 96 -11.86 -5.75 -25.43
CA GLN A 96 -11.06 -5.04 -26.44
C GLN A 96 -10.94 -5.79 -27.78
N ARG A 97 -11.37 -7.06 -27.85
CA ARG A 97 -11.18 -7.92 -29.02
C ARG A 97 -12.34 -7.95 -30.00
N LEU A 98 -13.52 -7.45 -29.64
CA LEU A 98 -14.67 -7.48 -30.54
C LEU A 98 -14.74 -6.18 -31.36
N PRO A 99 -14.60 -6.24 -32.70
CA PRO A 99 -14.93 -5.09 -33.52
C PRO A 99 -16.40 -4.71 -33.29
N ALA A 100 -16.68 -3.41 -33.23
CA ALA A 100 -18.05 -2.92 -33.09
C ALA A 100 -18.92 -3.53 -34.21
N PRO A 101 -20.09 -4.10 -33.89
CA PRO A 101 -20.96 -4.67 -34.91
C PRO A 101 -21.32 -3.57 -35.93
N SER A 102 -20.94 -3.77 -37.19
CA SER A 102 -21.37 -2.90 -38.28
C SER A 102 -22.84 -3.17 -38.57
N ARG A 103 -23.65 -2.10 -38.58
CA ARG A 103 -25.02 -2.16 -39.09
C ARG A 103 -24.94 -2.30 -40.61
N ASP A 104 -24.96 -3.52 -41.13
CA ASP A 104 -25.33 -3.71 -42.52
C ASP A 104 -26.83 -3.43 -42.64
N GLU A 105 -27.16 -2.38 -43.37
CA GLU A 105 -28.53 -2.02 -43.73
C GLU A 105 -29.13 -3.17 -44.56
N VAL A 106 -30.12 -3.85 -43.98
CA VAL A 106 -30.92 -4.85 -44.68
C VAL A 106 -31.75 -4.12 -45.73
N MET A 107 -31.28 -4.11 -46.98
CA MET A 107 -32.13 -3.73 -48.13
C MET A 107 -33.13 -4.86 -48.36
N VAL A 108 -34.40 -4.58 -48.07
CA VAL A 108 -35.58 -5.41 -48.39
C VAL A 108 -36.16 -4.96 -49.72
#